data_AF-A0A7I8VVC4-F1
#
_entry.id   AF-A0A7I8VVC4-F1
#
_cell.length_a   1.000
_cell.length_b   1.000
_cell.length_c   1.000
_cell.angle_alpha   90.00
_cell.angle_beta   90.00
_cell.angle_gamma   90.00
#
_symmetry.space_group_name_H-M   'P 1'
#
loop_
_entity.id
_entity.type
_entity.pdbx_description
1 polymer ?
#
loop_
_entity_poly.entity_id
_entity_poly.type
_entity_poly.pdbx_seq_one_letter_code
_entity_poly.pdbx_strand_id
1 'polypeptide(L)'
;MTELTTDTSEATKCQYNCNYYEEKKIKAILSAQADLIFAQQKELQSKNEQIQCLANENQQLKNKLLNFENKICGKHQEISKEKSDFDENLINFKFPFETTESASSESSNNFYNDVMGYLKRCESNYPSAETFTDADILRTEARIESVTNLTAGKLFNEVKLSGEIKVPRWRINGLSNCYTMEGIEDITDDSFIKRHLNLEIEEKRRKRWDSQRVRERRQVEHLKQVMSSSNLNQKKKTKLKSFLTEGSNVKYVEICETVPVTAFGESIPKFETKDFNLPKDF
;
A
#
# COMPACT_ATOMS: atom_id res chain seq x y z
N MET A 1 -69.08 18.37 -73.16
CA MET A 1 -67.60 18.40 -73.26
C MET A 1 -67.05 19.37 -72.22
N THR A 2 -67.09 19.02 -70.93
CA THR A 2 -66.38 19.77 -69.88
C THR A 2 -66.44 18.93 -68.61
N GLU A 3 -65.44 18.09 -68.39
CA GLU A 3 -65.07 17.52 -67.10
C GLU A 3 -63.84 16.65 -67.34
N LEU A 4 -62.73 16.96 -66.67
CA LEU A 4 -61.50 16.15 -66.44
C LEU A 4 -60.24 17.05 -66.35
N THR A 5 -60.14 17.94 -65.35
CA THR A 5 -58.84 18.59 -65.03
C THR A 5 -58.61 18.92 -63.53
N THR A 6 -59.48 18.52 -62.59
CA THR A 6 -59.34 18.92 -61.18
C THR A 6 -58.51 17.97 -60.31
N ASP A 7 -58.30 16.72 -60.70
CA ASP A 7 -57.74 15.70 -59.79
C ASP A 7 -56.21 15.69 -59.67
N THR A 8 -55.48 16.36 -60.57
CA THR A 8 -54.01 16.40 -60.54
C THR A 8 -53.44 17.46 -59.58
N SER A 9 -54.24 18.45 -59.19
CA SER A 9 -53.85 19.55 -58.30
C SER A 9 -53.79 19.15 -56.82
N GLU A 10 -54.70 18.28 -56.37
CA GLU A 10 -54.76 17.85 -54.97
C GLU A 10 -53.68 16.80 -54.64
N ALA A 11 -53.37 15.91 -55.58
CA ALA A 11 -52.32 14.90 -55.42
C ALA A 11 -50.93 15.54 -55.30
N THR A 12 -50.63 16.55 -56.12
CA THR A 12 -49.35 17.28 -56.08
C THR A 12 -49.19 18.09 -54.78
N LYS A 13 -50.28 18.65 -54.24
CA LYS A 13 -50.29 19.35 -52.94
C LYS A 13 -50.03 18.41 -51.76
N CYS A 14 -50.58 17.20 -51.80
CA CYS A 14 -50.30 16.18 -50.78
C CYS A 14 -48.84 15.70 -50.81
N GLN A 15 -48.27 15.55 -52.01
CA GLN A 15 -46.88 15.12 -52.20
C GLN A 15 -45.87 16.18 -51.73
N TYR A 16 -46.15 17.47 -51.96
CA TYR A 16 -45.34 18.58 -51.47
C TYR A 16 -45.31 18.66 -49.94
N ASN A 17 -46.47 18.49 -49.29
CA ASN A 17 -46.55 18.45 -47.84
C ASN A 17 -45.77 17.28 -47.25
N CYS A 18 -45.87 16.08 -47.84
CA CYS A 18 -45.11 14.91 -47.41
C CYS A 18 -43.58 15.17 -47.46
N ASN A 19 -43.09 15.70 -48.58
CA ASN A 19 -41.67 16.05 -48.73
C ASN A 19 -41.21 17.13 -47.73
N TYR A 20 -42.06 18.11 -47.44
CA TYR A 20 -41.77 19.15 -46.44
C TYR A 20 -41.59 18.57 -45.03
N TYR A 21 -42.42 17.60 -44.63
CA TYR A 21 -42.29 16.94 -43.32
C TYR A 21 -41.03 16.09 -43.23
N GLU A 22 -40.68 15.34 -44.29
CA GLU A 22 -39.44 14.57 -44.34
C GLU A 22 -38.21 15.49 -44.28
N GLU A 23 -38.21 16.59 -45.02
CA GLU A 23 -37.12 17.57 -44.99
C GLU A 23 -36.95 18.19 -43.58
N LYS A 24 -38.06 18.54 -42.92
CA LYS A 24 -38.05 19.06 -41.54
C LYS A 24 -37.50 18.03 -40.56
N LYS A 25 -37.87 16.75 -40.71
CA LYS A 25 -37.40 15.64 -39.87
C LYS A 25 -35.91 15.39 -40.05
N ILE A 26 -35.42 15.37 -41.29
CA ILE A 26 -34.00 15.21 -41.60
C ILE A 26 -33.19 16.38 -41.00
N LYS A 27 -33.66 17.62 -41.17
CA LYS A 27 -33.02 18.81 -40.58
C LYS A 27 -32.94 18.73 -39.05
N ALA A 28 -34.01 18.25 -38.40
CA ALA A 28 -34.02 18.07 -36.94
C ALA A 28 -33.00 17.00 -36.48
N ILE A 29 -32.91 15.88 -37.19
CA ILE A 29 -31.92 14.82 -36.89
C ILE A 29 -30.50 15.34 -37.09
N LEU A 30 -30.22 16.05 -38.19
CA LEU A 30 -28.91 16.61 -38.47
C LEU A 30 -28.50 17.64 -37.41
N SER A 31 -29.42 18.48 -36.95
CA SER A 31 -29.16 19.43 -35.85
C SER A 31 -28.81 18.69 -34.56
N ALA A 32 -29.59 17.68 -34.18
CA ALA A 32 -29.31 16.89 -32.97
C ALA A 32 -27.98 16.14 -33.05
N GLN A 33 -27.62 15.64 -34.23
CA GLN A 33 -26.33 15.01 -34.47
C GLN A 33 -25.17 16.01 -34.36
N ALA A 34 -25.33 17.24 -34.88
CA ALA A 34 -24.33 18.29 -34.74
C ALA A 34 -24.09 18.66 -33.27
N ASP A 35 -25.17 18.78 -32.48
CA ASP A 35 -25.09 19.05 -31.03
C ASP A 35 -24.37 17.92 -30.29
N LEU A 36 -24.65 16.66 -30.63
CA LEU A 36 -23.99 15.51 -30.03
C LEU A 36 -22.49 15.48 -30.36
N ILE A 37 -22.13 15.72 -31.62
CA ILE A 37 -20.72 15.81 -32.05
C ILE A 37 -20.00 16.92 -31.29
N PHE A 38 -20.64 18.08 -31.16
CA PHE A 38 -20.08 19.21 -30.42
C PHE A 38 -19.87 18.87 -28.93
N ALA A 39 -20.85 18.23 -28.29
CA ALA A 39 -20.73 17.78 -26.90
C ALA A 39 -19.60 16.77 -26.71
N GLN A 40 -19.48 15.79 -27.61
CA GLN A 40 -18.41 14.79 -27.61
C GLN A 40 -17.04 15.45 -27.80
N GLN A 41 -16.93 16.43 -28.69
CA GLN A 41 -15.68 17.13 -28.95
C GLN A 41 -15.22 17.95 -27.73
N LYS A 42 -16.15 18.57 -27.01
CA LYS A 42 -15.87 19.27 -25.75
C LYS A 42 -15.41 18.31 -24.65
N GLU A 43 -16.03 17.14 -24.54
CA GLU A 43 -15.60 16.11 -23.58
C GLU A 43 -14.20 15.59 -23.92
N LEU A 44 -13.92 15.30 -25.20
CA LEU A 44 -12.59 14.88 -25.65
C LEU A 44 -11.52 15.94 -25.36
N GLN A 45 -11.82 17.22 -25.55
CA GLN A 45 -10.90 18.30 -25.20
C GLN A 45 -10.59 18.30 -23.69
N SER A 46 -11.60 18.17 -22.83
CA SER A 46 -11.40 18.09 -21.38
C SER A 46 -10.57 16.87 -20.97
N LYS A 47 -10.82 15.71 -21.59
CA LYS A 47 -10.01 14.49 -21.34
C LYS A 47 -8.56 14.68 -21.80
N ASN A 48 -8.33 15.34 -22.93
CA ASN A 48 -6.98 15.63 -23.43
C ASN A 48 -6.22 16.57 -22.49
N GLU A 49 -6.87 17.60 -21.93
CA GLU A 49 -6.28 18.47 -20.91
C GLU A 49 -5.89 17.66 -19.66
N GLN A 50 -6.77 16.77 -19.20
CA GLN A 50 -6.47 15.89 -18.06
C GLN A 50 -5.25 14.98 -18.34
N ILE A 51 -5.17 14.40 -19.54
CA ILE A 51 -4.03 13.58 -19.95
C ILE A 51 -2.74 14.40 -19.94
N GLN A 52 -2.76 15.64 -20.42
CA GLN A 52 -1.59 16.53 -20.38
C GLN A 52 -1.16 16.86 -18.94
N CYS A 53 -2.11 17.16 -18.04
CA CYS A 53 -1.80 17.38 -16.63
C CYS A 53 -1.12 16.16 -16.00
N LEU A 54 -1.66 14.97 -16.23
CA LEU A 54 -1.09 13.72 -15.71
C LEU A 54 0.28 13.41 -16.34
N ALA A 55 0.48 13.71 -17.62
CA ALA A 55 1.77 13.54 -18.29
C ALA A 55 2.84 14.44 -17.66
N ASN A 56 2.51 15.70 -17.38
CA ASN A 56 3.40 16.65 -16.71
C ASN A 56 3.72 16.21 -15.28
N GLU A 57 2.73 15.76 -14.52
CA GLU A 57 2.95 15.22 -13.17
C GLU A 57 3.86 14.00 -13.20
N ASN A 58 3.61 13.04 -14.10
CA ASN A 58 4.46 11.88 -14.28
C ASN A 58 5.91 12.27 -14.65
N GLN A 59 6.10 13.29 -15.49
CA GLN A 59 7.43 13.80 -15.81
C GLN A 59 8.11 14.42 -14.58
N GLN A 60 7.38 15.18 -13.77
CA GLN A 60 7.90 15.72 -12.51
C GLN A 60 8.30 14.62 -11.53
N LEU A 61 7.49 13.56 -11.42
CA LEU A 61 7.79 12.41 -10.57
C LEU A 61 9.02 11.65 -11.06
N LYS A 62 9.17 11.45 -12.38
CA LYS A 62 10.40 10.87 -12.97
C LYS A 62 11.63 11.72 -12.65
N ASN A 63 11.54 13.04 -12.78
CA ASN A 63 12.64 13.94 -12.43
C ASN A 63 12.98 13.88 -10.93
N LYS A 64 11.97 13.81 -10.06
CA LYS A 64 12.18 13.63 -8.62
C LYS A 64 12.86 12.32 -8.31
N LEU A 65 12.43 11.22 -8.94
CA LEU A 65 13.08 9.91 -8.79
C LEU A 65 14.53 9.94 -9.26
N LEU A 66 14.80 10.51 -10.44
CA LEU A 66 16.16 10.68 -10.94
C LEU A 66 17.03 11.50 -9.96
N ASN A 67 16.48 12.57 -9.39
CA ASN A 67 17.18 13.37 -8.37
C ASN A 67 17.45 12.56 -7.09
N PHE A 68 16.50 11.72 -6.66
CA PHE A 68 16.72 10.82 -5.54
C PHE A 68 17.77 9.74 -5.85
N GLU A 69 17.74 9.15 -7.03
CA GLU A 69 18.72 8.16 -7.49
C GLU A 69 20.12 8.78 -7.55
N ASN A 70 20.25 9.98 -8.14
CA ASN A 70 21.51 10.72 -8.18
C ASN A 70 22.01 11.09 -6.78
N LYS A 71 21.11 11.46 -5.86
CA LYS A 71 21.46 11.76 -4.46
C LYS A 71 21.89 10.51 -3.68
N ILE A 72 21.32 9.35 -3.98
CA ILE A 72 21.71 8.07 -3.39
C ILE A 72 23.07 7.62 -3.97
N CYS A 73 23.26 7.75 -5.29
CA CYS A 73 24.49 7.37 -5.98
C CYS A 73 25.68 8.29 -5.58
N GLY A 74 25.45 9.60 -5.45
CA GLY A 74 26.46 10.55 -4.97
C GLY A 74 26.92 10.24 -3.54
N LYS A 75 26.01 9.82 -2.65
CA LYS A 75 26.37 9.36 -1.31
C LYS A 75 27.15 8.04 -1.32
N HIS A 76 26.85 7.13 -2.25
CA HIS A 76 27.68 5.94 -2.43
C HIS A 76 29.09 6.30 -2.91
N GLN A 77 29.28 7.30 -3.78
CA GLN A 77 30.62 7.76 -4.17
C GLN A 77 31.39 8.48 -3.05
N GLU A 78 30.73 9.25 -2.18
CA GLU A 78 31.38 9.83 -1.00
C GLU A 78 31.81 8.74 0.01
N ILE A 79 30.96 7.75 0.26
CA ILE A 79 31.31 6.58 1.10
C ILE A 79 32.39 5.70 0.42
N SER A 80 32.47 5.67 -0.91
CA SER A 80 33.50 4.93 -1.66
C SER A 80 34.84 5.67 -1.68
N LYS A 81 34.84 7.01 -1.63
CA LYS A 81 36.07 7.81 -1.53
C LYS A 81 36.63 7.85 -0.11
N GLU A 82 35.77 7.85 0.90
CA GLU A 82 36.23 7.65 2.29
C GLU A 82 36.69 6.21 2.57
N LYS A 83 36.23 5.22 1.79
CA LYS A 83 36.78 3.85 1.81
C LYS A 83 38.06 3.70 0.99
N SER A 84 38.24 4.41 -0.12
CA SER A 84 39.48 4.31 -0.92
C SER A 84 40.71 4.89 -0.22
N ASP A 85 40.54 5.84 0.70
CA ASP A 85 41.66 6.33 1.53
C ASP A 85 41.96 5.42 2.74
N PHE A 86 41.05 4.50 3.07
CA PHE A 86 41.25 3.50 4.14
C PHE A 86 41.77 2.15 3.59
N ASP A 87 41.45 1.82 2.33
CA ASP A 87 41.74 0.51 1.73
C ASP A 87 43.10 0.40 1.03
N GLU A 88 43.82 1.49 0.72
CA GLU A 88 45.20 1.39 0.18
C GLU A 88 46.26 1.02 1.25
N ASN A 89 45.95 1.14 2.54
CA ASN A 89 46.86 0.71 3.62
C ASN A 89 46.65 -0.75 4.05
N LEU A 90 45.68 -1.48 3.50
CA LEU A 90 45.38 -2.87 3.90
C LEU A 90 45.95 -3.94 2.97
N ILE A 91 46.69 -3.56 1.92
CA ILE A 91 47.25 -4.52 0.93
C ILE A 91 48.71 -4.91 1.21
N ASN A 92 49.38 -4.33 2.21
CA ASN A 92 50.80 -4.61 2.49
C ASN A 92 51.11 -5.21 3.86
N PHE A 93 50.18 -5.96 4.47
CA PHE A 93 50.47 -6.71 5.69
C PHE A 93 51.01 -8.12 5.38
N LYS A 94 52.26 -8.15 4.93
CA LYS A 94 53.12 -9.33 4.98
C LYS A 94 53.52 -9.54 6.44
N PHE A 95 52.94 -10.54 7.09
CA PHE A 95 53.22 -10.94 8.47
C PHE A 95 54.74 -11.00 8.75
N PRO A 96 55.25 -10.23 9.74
CA PRO A 96 56.44 -10.60 10.47
C PRO A 96 56.06 -10.95 11.91
N PHE A 97 56.59 -12.08 12.32
CA PHE A 97 56.66 -12.59 13.68
C PHE A 97 57.34 -11.59 14.64
N GLU A 98 57.01 -11.72 15.93
CA GLU A 98 57.65 -11.16 17.16
C GLU A 98 57.19 -9.83 17.79
N THR A 99 56.52 -10.02 18.93
CA THR A 99 56.76 -9.52 20.30
C THR A 99 56.77 -8.02 20.68
N THR A 100 56.17 -7.81 21.85
CA THR A 100 56.35 -6.73 22.87
C THR A 100 55.56 -5.41 22.76
N GLU A 101 54.71 -5.25 23.79
CA GLU A 101 54.51 -4.06 24.64
C GLU A 101 53.75 -2.80 24.15
N SER A 102 52.63 -2.56 24.87
CA SER A 102 52.24 -1.31 25.55
C SER A 102 51.60 -0.14 24.79
N ALA A 103 50.33 0.12 25.17
CA ALA A 103 49.58 1.41 25.19
C ALA A 103 49.24 2.05 23.81
N SER A 104 48.12 2.72 23.57
CA SER A 104 47.04 3.30 24.39
C SER A 104 45.74 3.42 23.57
N SER A 105 44.62 3.33 24.27
CA SER A 105 43.22 3.52 23.88
C SER A 105 42.89 4.90 23.32
N GLU A 106 41.91 5.01 22.40
CA GLU A 106 40.76 5.95 22.53
C GLU A 106 39.66 5.92 21.45
N SER A 107 39.83 5.28 20.28
CA SER A 107 38.85 5.46 19.18
C SER A 107 37.74 4.38 19.04
N SER A 108 37.80 3.28 19.79
CA SER A 108 36.84 2.16 19.65
C SER A 108 35.53 2.32 20.41
N ASN A 109 35.35 3.40 21.18
CA ASN A 109 34.21 3.53 22.10
C ASN A 109 32.91 4.04 21.47
N ASN A 110 32.91 4.67 20.29
CA ASN A 110 31.69 5.31 19.78
C ASN A 110 30.75 4.38 18.99
N PHE A 111 31.27 3.35 18.33
CA PHE A 111 30.42 2.40 17.59
C PHE A 111 29.70 1.41 18.51
N TYR A 112 30.37 0.96 19.58
CA TYR A 112 29.78 0.06 20.57
C TYR A 112 28.65 0.74 21.36
N ASN A 113 28.80 2.03 21.67
CA ASN A 113 27.78 2.78 22.40
C ASN A 113 26.50 3.04 21.57
N ASP A 114 26.64 3.23 20.26
CA ASP A 114 25.48 3.50 19.38
C ASP A 114 24.65 2.24 19.12
N VAL A 115 25.31 1.08 18.90
CA VAL A 115 24.63 -0.21 18.77
C VAL A 115 23.97 -0.64 20.08
N MET A 116 24.60 -0.41 21.23
CA MET A 116 24.02 -0.72 22.55
C MET A 116 22.86 0.21 22.91
N GLY A 117 22.83 1.46 22.41
CA GLY A 117 21.71 2.39 22.62
C GLY A 117 20.42 1.96 21.92
N TYR A 118 20.52 1.37 20.72
CA TYR A 118 19.35 0.82 20.01
C TYR A 118 18.82 -0.48 20.63
N LEU A 119 19.70 -1.33 21.15
CA LEU A 119 19.30 -2.55 21.88
C LEU A 119 18.57 -2.22 23.19
N LYS A 120 19.04 -1.21 23.94
CA LYS A 120 18.46 -0.83 25.24
C LYS A 120 17.06 -0.20 25.17
N ARG A 121 16.67 0.35 24.00
CA ARG A 121 15.35 0.97 23.82
C ARG A 121 14.25 -0.04 23.41
N CYS A 122 14.62 -1.26 23.02
CA CYS A 122 13.68 -2.32 22.66
C CYS A 122 13.26 -3.22 23.85
N GLU A 123 13.94 -3.13 24.99
CA GLU A 123 13.67 -4.00 26.15
C GLU A 123 12.45 -3.59 26.98
N SER A 124 11.92 -2.36 26.84
CA SER A 124 10.88 -1.85 27.76
C SER A 124 9.43 -2.17 27.39
N ASN A 125 9.19 -2.95 26.33
CA ASN A 125 7.83 -3.25 25.83
C ASN A 125 7.55 -4.75 25.58
N TYR A 126 8.41 -5.64 26.05
CA TYR A 126 8.08 -7.07 26.09
C TYR A 126 7.30 -7.38 27.37
N PRO A 127 6.15 -8.09 27.30
CA PRO A 127 5.57 -8.68 28.49
C PRO A 127 6.64 -9.55 29.15
N SER A 128 6.87 -9.34 30.45
CA SER A 128 7.92 -10.00 31.23
C SER A 128 8.00 -11.47 30.87
N ALA A 129 9.14 -11.89 30.34
CA ALA A 129 9.41 -13.28 30.00
C ALA A 129 9.10 -14.14 31.22
N GLU A 130 8.15 -15.07 31.08
CA GLU A 130 7.97 -16.15 32.02
C GLU A 130 9.33 -16.81 32.20
N THR A 131 9.78 -16.91 33.45
CA THR A 131 11.08 -17.47 33.80
C THR A 131 11.10 -18.93 33.38
N PHE A 132 11.66 -19.22 32.20
CA PHE A 132 11.92 -20.57 31.73
C PHE A 132 12.81 -21.27 32.77
N THR A 133 12.29 -22.32 33.38
CA THR A 133 13.06 -23.08 34.37
C THR A 133 13.93 -24.10 33.65
N ASP A 134 15.01 -24.56 34.30
CA ASP A 134 15.96 -25.53 33.70
C ASP A 134 15.27 -26.87 33.31
N ALA A 135 14.03 -27.09 33.77
CA ALA A 135 13.17 -28.21 33.39
C ALA A 135 12.51 -28.07 32.01
N ASP A 136 12.44 -26.86 31.46
CA ASP A 136 11.82 -26.57 30.15
C ASP A 136 12.82 -26.65 28.99
N ILE A 137 14.10 -26.86 29.31
CA ILE A 137 15.19 -27.06 28.34
C ILE A 137 15.33 -28.56 28.07
N LEU A 138 14.88 -29.01 26.90
CA LEU A 138 15.16 -30.37 26.42
C LEU A 138 16.67 -30.52 26.19
N ARG A 139 17.39 -31.02 27.19
CA ARG A 139 18.80 -31.38 27.08
C ARG A 139 18.89 -32.76 26.42
N THR A 140 19.58 -32.85 25.28
CA THR A 140 20.04 -34.14 24.77
C THR A 140 21.18 -34.60 25.65
N GLU A 141 20.91 -35.56 26.53
CA GLU A 141 21.87 -36.12 27.50
C GLU A 141 22.99 -36.93 26.83
N ALA A 142 22.85 -37.23 25.55
CA ALA A 142 23.85 -37.90 24.75
C ALA A 142 24.81 -36.88 24.12
N ARG A 143 26.09 -36.96 24.52
CA ARG A 143 27.22 -36.36 23.83
C ARG A 143 27.17 -36.80 22.35
N ILE A 144 26.91 -35.88 21.43
CA ILE A 144 27.05 -36.15 20.00
C ILE A 144 28.55 -36.19 19.72
N GLU A 145 29.15 -37.36 19.87
CA GLU A 145 30.52 -37.57 19.43
C GLU A 145 30.56 -37.45 17.91
N SER A 146 31.48 -36.63 17.39
CA SER A 146 31.76 -36.55 15.96
C SER A 146 32.27 -37.91 15.50
N VAL A 147 31.40 -38.70 14.88
CA VAL A 147 31.74 -40.00 14.31
C VAL A 147 32.56 -39.76 13.04
N THR A 148 33.86 -39.52 13.18
CA THR A 148 34.73 -39.38 12.01
C THR A 148 35.30 -40.69 11.50
N ASN A 149 35.10 -41.85 12.15
CA ASN A 149 35.71 -43.11 11.68
C ASN A 149 34.89 -44.37 12.03
N LEU A 150 33.63 -44.46 11.61
CA LEU A 150 32.88 -45.73 11.66
C LEU A 150 32.42 -46.14 10.26
N THR A 151 32.81 -47.36 9.88
CA THR A 151 32.38 -48.09 8.69
C THR A 151 30.86 -47.98 8.51
N ALA A 152 30.46 -47.44 7.35
CA ALA A 152 29.11 -46.94 7.02
C ALA A 152 27.95 -47.96 7.00
N GLY A 153 28.06 -49.10 7.68
CA GLY A 153 27.14 -50.23 7.53
C GLY A 153 26.14 -50.49 8.66
N LYS A 154 26.26 -49.87 9.86
CA LYS A 154 25.53 -50.40 11.04
C LYS A 154 24.88 -49.41 12.01
N LEU A 155 24.77 -48.11 11.69
CA LEU A 155 24.23 -47.11 12.62
C LEU A 155 22.95 -46.39 12.17
N PHE A 156 22.05 -47.10 11.48
CA PHE A 156 20.67 -46.66 11.35
C PHE A 156 19.74 -47.76 11.85
N ASN A 157 19.84 -48.08 13.14
CA ASN A 157 18.81 -48.89 13.80
C ASN A 157 17.49 -48.10 13.77
N GLU A 158 16.48 -48.77 13.23
CA GLU A 158 15.12 -48.29 13.06
C GLU A 158 14.54 -47.80 14.39
N VAL A 159 14.39 -46.49 14.54
CA VAL A 159 13.39 -45.94 15.46
C VAL A 159 12.03 -46.22 14.83
N LYS A 160 11.38 -47.32 15.22
CA LYS A 160 9.96 -47.57 14.93
C LYS A 160 9.12 -46.56 15.70
N LEU A 161 8.86 -45.41 15.10
CA LEU A 161 7.83 -44.48 15.53
C LEU A 161 6.46 -45.15 15.32
N SER A 162 5.80 -45.54 16.41
CA SER A 162 4.43 -46.03 16.42
C SER A 162 3.47 -44.86 16.14
N GLY A 163 3.26 -44.57 14.87
CA GLY A 163 2.35 -43.53 14.39
C GLY A 163 2.72 -43.19 12.95
N GLU A 164 1.76 -43.27 12.04
CA GLU A 164 1.93 -43.04 10.60
C GLU A 164 2.13 -41.54 10.29
N ILE A 165 3.19 -40.94 10.83
CA ILE A 165 3.60 -39.58 10.48
C ILE A 165 4.58 -39.70 9.32
N LYS A 166 4.19 -39.19 8.14
CA LYS A 166 5.03 -39.12 6.94
C LYS A 166 6.10 -38.04 7.12
N VAL A 167 7.14 -38.36 7.88
CA VAL A 167 8.30 -37.48 8.06
C VAL A 167 9.27 -37.67 6.88
N PRO A 168 9.66 -36.61 6.16
CA PRO A 168 10.70 -36.72 5.14
C PRO A 168 12.03 -37.15 5.78
N ARG A 169 12.70 -38.12 5.17
CA ARG A 169 13.98 -38.66 5.65
C ARG A 169 15.09 -38.35 4.65
N TRP A 170 16.29 -38.02 5.14
CA TRP A 170 17.51 -37.97 4.33
C TRP A 170 18.30 -39.27 4.44
N ARG A 171 19.15 -39.54 3.45
CA ARG A 171 20.04 -40.71 3.40
C ARG A 171 21.45 -40.27 3.00
N ILE A 172 22.46 -41.00 3.45
CA ILE A 172 23.84 -40.82 2.98
C ILE A 172 23.92 -41.39 1.56
N ASN A 173 24.29 -40.56 0.60
CA ASN A 173 24.52 -40.95 -0.78
C ASN A 173 25.96 -40.58 -1.16
N GLY A 174 26.82 -41.57 -1.37
CA GLY A 174 28.18 -41.32 -1.83
C GLY A 174 28.16 -40.83 -3.27
N LEU A 175 28.45 -39.55 -3.48
CA LEU A 175 28.61 -38.99 -4.82
C LEU A 175 30.03 -39.30 -5.30
N SER A 176 30.16 -39.93 -6.46
CA SER A 176 31.44 -40.05 -7.16
C SER A 176 31.77 -38.72 -7.83
N ASN A 177 32.98 -38.19 -7.64
CA ASN A 177 33.47 -37.00 -8.35
C ASN A 177 33.72 -37.32 -9.83
N CYS A 178 32.66 -37.51 -10.62
CA CYS A 178 32.74 -37.61 -12.07
C CYS A 178 32.41 -36.25 -12.67
N TYR A 179 33.42 -35.60 -13.25
CA TYR A 179 33.24 -34.38 -14.02
C TYR A 179 32.57 -34.73 -15.35
N THR A 180 31.29 -34.42 -15.50
CA THR A 180 30.55 -34.54 -16.76
C THR A 180 30.47 -33.18 -17.43
N MET A 181 30.99 -33.08 -18.66
CA MET A 181 31.01 -31.84 -19.45
C MET A 181 29.63 -31.38 -19.95
N GLU A 182 28.60 -32.22 -19.82
CA GLU A 182 27.23 -31.90 -20.22
C GLU A 182 26.40 -31.48 -19.01
N GLY A 183 25.72 -30.33 -19.11
CA GLY A 183 24.71 -29.91 -18.12
C GLY A 183 25.25 -29.22 -16.86
N ILE A 184 26.48 -28.70 -16.87
CA ILE A 184 26.99 -27.88 -15.75
C ILE A 184 26.22 -26.56 -15.74
N GLU A 185 25.34 -26.40 -14.75
CA GLU A 185 24.71 -25.12 -14.48
C GLU A 185 25.79 -24.09 -14.13
N ASP A 186 25.65 -22.88 -14.65
CA ASP A 186 26.53 -21.78 -14.29
C ASP A 186 26.32 -21.43 -12.81
N ILE A 187 27.33 -21.75 -12.00
CA ILE A 187 27.39 -21.50 -10.55
C ILE A 187 28.05 -20.17 -10.19
N THR A 188 28.34 -19.31 -11.16
CA THR A 188 28.87 -17.97 -10.88
C THR A 188 27.86 -17.12 -10.12
N ASP A 189 28.35 -16.21 -9.29
CA ASP A 189 27.50 -15.29 -8.52
C ASP A 189 26.56 -14.48 -9.44
N ASP A 190 27.03 -14.09 -10.62
CA ASP A 190 26.23 -13.36 -11.61
C ASP A 190 24.99 -14.15 -12.08
N SER A 191 25.13 -15.47 -12.27
CA SER A 191 24.02 -16.37 -12.62
C SER A 191 22.98 -16.41 -11.50
N PHE A 192 23.42 -16.51 -10.24
CA PHE A 192 22.54 -16.47 -9.06
C PHE A 192 21.88 -15.10 -8.89
N ILE A 193 22.61 -14.00 -9.04
CA ILE A 193 22.09 -12.63 -8.95
C ILE A 193 20.97 -12.44 -9.99
N LYS A 194 21.21 -12.83 -11.25
CA LYS A 194 20.20 -12.74 -12.31
C LYS A 194 18.96 -13.57 -12.00
N ARG A 195 19.14 -14.80 -11.48
CA ARG A 195 18.03 -15.69 -11.10
C ARG A 195 17.16 -15.09 -9.98
N HIS A 196 17.77 -14.38 -9.03
CA HIS A 196 17.09 -13.84 -7.84
C HIS A 196 16.65 -12.38 -7.95
N LEU A 197 17.13 -11.63 -8.94
CA LEU A 197 16.89 -10.19 -9.08
C LEU A 197 15.40 -9.81 -8.98
N ASN A 198 14.55 -10.52 -9.72
CA ASN A 198 13.11 -10.22 -9.74
C ASN A 198 12.44 -10.51 -8.38
N LEU A 199 12.83 -11.58 -7.69
CA LEU A 199 12.30 -11.93 -6.38
C LEU A 199 12.71 -10.89 -5.34
N GLU A 200 13.97 -10.47 -5.36
CA GLU A 200 14.50 -9.45 -4.46
C GLU A 200 13.80 -8.09 -4.68
N ILE A 201 13.63 -7.67 -5.94
CA ILE A 201 12.90 -6.44 -6.29
C ILE A 201 11.47 -6.49 -5.76
N GLU A 202 10.79 -7.62 -5.95
CA GLU A 202 9.41 -7.78 -5.51
C GLU A 202 9.27 -7.75 -3.97
N GLU A 203 10.18 -8.39 -3.25
CA GLU A 203 10.23 -8.28 -1.79
C GLU A 203 10.49 -6.84 -1.32
N LYS A 204 11.46 -6.14 -1.95
CA LYS A 204 11.74 -4.73 -1.65
C LYS A 204 10.52 -3.85 -1.93
N ARG A 205 9.81 -4.08 -3.02
CA ARG A 205 8.57 -3.35 -3.38
C ARG A 205 7.49 -3.58 -2.33
N ARG A 206 7.26 -4.83 -1.95
CA ARG A 206 6.28 -5.20 -0.91
C ARG A 206 6.60 -4.55 0.42
N LYS A 207 7.86 -4.59 0.87
CA LYS A 207 8.31 -3.92 2.10
C LYS A 207 8.04 -2.41 2.11
N ARG A 208 8.27 -1.72 0.97
CA ARG A 208 7.95 -0.28 0.86
C ARG A 208 6.44 -0.03 0.95
N TRP A 209 5.65 -0.86 0.28
CA TRP A 209 4.19 -0.74 0.26
C TRP A 209 3.58 -0.99 1.65
N ASP A 210 4.03 -2.03 2.34
CA ASP A 210 3.60 -2.33 3.70
C ASP A 210 4.04 -1.23 4.68
N SER A 211 5.27 -0.74 4.55
CA SER A 211 5.75 0.40 5.36
C SER A 211 4.89 1.65 5.16
N GLN A 212 4.48 1.94 3.92
CA GLN A 212 3.59 3.07 3.62
C GLN A 212 2.21 2.86 4.25
N ARG A 213 1.60 1.68 4.07
CA ARG A 213 0.30 1.35 4.67
C ARG A 213 0.33 1.43 6.19
N VAL A 214 1.43 1.03 6.83
CA VAL A 214 1.60 1.16 8.28
C VAL A 214 1.61 2.63 8.69
N ARG A 215 2.31 3.51 7.96
CA ARG A 215 2.29 4.96 8.23
C ARG A 215 0.91 5.55 8.05
N GLU A 216 0.22 5.22 6.97
CA GLU A 216 -1.13 5.69 6.68
C GLU A 216 -2.12 5.23 7.75
N ARG A 217 -2.08 3.96 8.16
CA ARG A 217 -2.90 3.44 9.26
C ARG A 217 -2.67 4.20 10.55
N ARG A 218 -1.39 4.43 10.93
CA ARG A 218 -1.03 5.21 12.12
C ARG A 218 -1.53 6.65 12.05
N GLN A 219 -1.44 7.29 10.89
CA GLN A 219 -1.93 8.66 10.69
C GLN A 219 -3.46 8.73 10.84
N VAL A 220 -4.19 7.79 10.22
CA VAL A 220 -5.65 7.71 10.35
C VAL A 220 -6.07 7.45 11.79
N GLU A 221 -5.40 6.54 12.49
CA GLU A 221 -5.66 6.25 13.90
C GLU A 221 -5.39 7.48 14.79
N HIS A 222 -4.26 8.16 14.58
CA HIS A 222 -3.94 9.40 15.29
C HIS A 222 -5.01 10.48 15.07
N LEU A 223 -5.45 10.70 13.82
CA LEU A 223 -6.50 11.67 13.51
C LEU A 223 -7.83 11.30 14.18
N LYS A 224 -8.21 10.02 14.21
CA LYS A 224 -9.40 9.55 14.94
C LYS A 224 -9.29 9.80 16.44
N GLN A 225 -8.10 9.59 17.03
CA GLN A 225 -7.87 9.86 18.44
C GLN A 225 -7.96 11.36 18.76
N VAL A 226 -7.42 12.23 17.90
CA VAL A 226 -7.53 13.69 18.05
C VAL A 226 -8.98 14.15 17.91
N MET A 227 -9.75 13.62 16.95
CA MET A 227 -11.17 13.95 16.80
C MET A 227 -12.01 13.49 18.01
N SER A 228 -11.83 12.26 18.47
CA SER A 228 -12.54 11.75 19.66
C SER A 228 -12.15 12.51 20.94
N SER A 229 -10.87 12.86 21.11
CA SER A 229 -10.39 13.64 22.26
C SER A 229 -10.86 15.11 22.21
N SER A 230 -10.91 15.71 21.02
CA SER A 230 -11.46 17.05 20.83
C SER A 230 -12.98 17.07 21.02
N ASN A 231 -13.70 16.00 20.66
CA ASN A 231 -15.12 15.82 20.98
C ASN A 231 -15.36 15.69 22.50
N LEU A 232 -14.48 15.03 23.25
CA LEU A 232 -14.55 14.98 24.72
C LEU A 232 -14.32 16.35 25.37
N ASN A 233 -13.40 17.16 24.83
CA ASN A 233 -13.16 18.52 25.31
C ASN A 233 -14.24 19.52 24.85
N GLN A 234 -14.87 19.32 23.68
CA GLN A 234 -16.01 20.12 23.21
C GLN A 234 -17.32 19.79 23.94
N LYS A 235 -17.47 18.58 24.50
CA LYS A 235 -18.60 18.24 25.39
C LYS A 235 -18.67 19.10 26.66
N LYS A 236 -17.58 19.78 27.06
CA LYS A 236 -17.59 20.74 28.19
C LYS A 236 -17.95 22.19 27.79
N LYS A 237 -18.15 22.48 26.50
CA LYS A 237 -18.61 23.80 26.01
C LYS A 237 -19.67 23.59 24.93
N THR A 238 -20.87 23.19 25.33
CA THR A 238 -22.02 23.05 24.42
C THR A 238 -22.53 24.41 23.99
N LYS A 239 -21.97 24.95 22.90
CA LYS A 239 -22.70 25.82 21.98
C LYS A 239 -23.06 24.91 20.80
N LEU A 240 -24.35 24.65 20.58
CA LEU A 240 -24.87 23.83 19.48
C LEU A 240 -24.18 24.24 18.17
N LYS A 241 -23.33 23.37 17.60
CA LYS A 241 -22.64 23.63 16.32
C LYS A 241 -23.44 23.15 15.12
N SER A 242 -24.37 22.21 15.30
CA SER A 242 -25.22 21.68 14.24
C SER A 242 -26.49 21.07 14.83
N PHE A 243 -27.63 21.33 14.20
CA PHE A 243 -28.91 20.67 14.49
C PHE A 243 -29.08 19.36 13.71
N LEU A 244 -28.11 19.00 12.86
CA LEU A 244 -28.15 17.78 12.07
C LEU A 244 -27.54 16.63 12.86
N THR A 245 -28.29 15.55 13.01
CA THR A 245 -27.81 14.28 13.55
C THR A 245 -26.77 13.68 12.60
N GLU A 246 -25.59 13.33 13.13
CA GLU A 246 -24.61 12.53 12.38
C GLU A 246 -25.24 11.17 12.02
N GLY A 247 -25.19 10.78 10.74
CA GLY A 247 -25.86 9.58 10.22
C GLY A 247 -25.41 8.25 10.85
N SER A 248 -24.36 8.27 11.67
CA SER A 248 -23.91 7.14 12.49
C SER A 248 -24.80 6.83 13.69
N ASN A 249 -25.70 7.74 14.11
CA ASN A 249 -26.57 7.59 15.28
C ASN A 249 -28.06 7.36 14.94
N VAL A 250 -28.39 6.94 13.72
CA VAL A 250 -29.77 6.63 13.33
C VAL A 250 -30.17 5.28 13.92
N LYS A 251 -31.07 5.28 14.92
CA LYS A 251 -31.54 4.06 15.59
C LYS A 251 -32.63 3.32 14.82
N TYR A 252 -33.49 4.05 14.12
CA TYR A 252 -34.56 3.51 13.28
C TYR A 252 -34.96 4.55 12.24
N VAL A 253 -35.56 4.09 11.14
CA VAL A 253 -36.16 4.93 10.10
C VAL A 253 -37.67 4.71 10.19
N GLU A 254 -38.40 5.76 10.52
CA GLU A 254 -39.85 5.74 10.54
C GLU A 254 -40.37 6.22 9.19
N ILE A 255 -41.26 5.43 8.58
CA ILE A 255 -41.92 5.79 7.32
C ILE A 255 -43.34 6.25 7.67
N CYS A 256 -43.57 7.55 7.59
CA CYS A 256 -44.90 8.15 7.75
C CYS A 256 -45.50 8.47 6.38
N GLU A 257 -46.80 8.22 6.21
CA GLU A 257 -47.56 8.58 5.00
C GLU A 257 -47.73 10.10 4.82
N THR A 258 -47.51 10.86 5.90
CA THR A 258 -47.60 12.32 5.92
C THR A 258 -46.24 12.93 6.26
N VAL A 259 -45.84 13.98 5.52
CA VAL A 259 -44.56 14.67 5.75
C VAL A 259 -44.68 15.54 7.00
N PRO A 260 -43.83 15.35 8.03
CA PRO A 260 -43.89 16.16 9.24
C PRO A 260 -43.50 17.60 8.93
N VAL A 261 -44.24 18.56 9.49
CA VAL A 261 -43.87 19.97 9.44
C VAL A 261 -42.79 20.22 10.50
N THR A 262 -41.61 20.58 10.04
CA THR A 262 -40.45 20.85 10.91
C THR A 262 -40.08 22.33 10.89
N ALA A 263 -39.71 22.88 12.04
CA ALA A 263 -39.07 24.18 12.16
C ALA A 263 -37.71 24.00 12.84
N PHE A 264 -36.65 24.57 12.26
CA PHE A 264 -35.28 24.47 12.78
C PHE A 264 -34.76 23.03 13.00
N GLY A 265 -35.28 22.06 12.26
CA GLY A 265 -34.86 20.64 12.38
C GLY A 265 -35.60 19.83 13.44
N GLU A 266 -36.55 20.42 14.17
CA GLU A 266 -37.46 19.71 15.08
C GLU A 266 -38.91 19.75 14.60
N SER A 267 -39.69 18.74 14.96
CA SER A 267 -41.13 18.68 14.67
C SER A 267 -41.87 19.76 15.46
N ILE A 268 -42.73 20.52 14.80
CA ILE A 268 -43.52 21.57 15.47
C ILE A 268 -44.49 20.91 16.46
N PRO A 269 -44.44 21.25 17.76
CA PRO A 269 -45.38 20.71 18.73
C PRO A 269 -46.79 21.24 18.48
N LYS A 270 -47.81 20.47 18.86
CA LYS A 270 -49.20 20.92 18.77
C LYS A 270 -49.47 21.95 19.86
N PHE A 271 -49.89 23.16 19.46
CA PHE A 271 -50.29 24.22 20.38
C PHE A 271 -51.82 24.27 20.51
N GLU A 272 -52.30 24.58 21.71
CA GLU A 272 -53.70 24.98 21.92
C GLU A 272 -53.91 26.40 21.40
N THR A 273 -55.07 26.68 20.82
CA THR A 273 -55.43 28.03 20.38
C THR A 273 -55.53 28.97 21.58
N LYS A 274 -54.62 29.95 21.65
CA LYS A 274 -54.58 30.99 22.70
C LYS A 274 -54.26 32.34 22.06
N ASP A 275 -54.85 33.39 22.62
CA ASP A 275 -54.55 34.76 22.20
C ASP A 275 -53.12 35.15 22.61
N PHE A 276 -52.47 35.92 21.76
CA PHE A 276 -51.12 36.42 22.01
C PHE A 276 -51.11 37.34 23.22
N ASN A 277 -50.28 37.00 24.21
CA ASN A 277 -50.05 37.82 25.38
C ASN A 277 -48.55 38.03 25.57
N LEU A 278 -48.15 39.27 25.87
CA LEU A 278 -46.77 39.60 26.18
C LEU A 278 -46.41 39.05 27.57
N PRO A 279 -45.21 38.45 27.75
CA PRO A 279 -44.68 38.17 29.07
C PRO A 279 -44.62 39.46 29.88
N LYS A 280 -45.18 39.47 31.09
CA LYS A 280 -45.36 40.68 31.90
C LYS A 280 -44.08 41.21 32.58
N ASP A 281 -42.92 40.65 32.26
CA ASP A 281 -41.66 41.02 32.88
C ASP A 281 -40.70 41.58 31.83
N PHE A 282 -40.76 42.91 31.67
CA PHE A 282 -39.68 43.77 31.18
C PHE A 282 -39.64 45.04 32.02
#